data_AF-A0AAJ2HKT9-F1
#
_entry.id   AF-A0AAJ2HKT9-F1
#
_cell.length_a   1.000
_cell.length_b   1.000
_cell.length_c   1.000
_cell.angle_alpha   90.00
_cell.angle_beta   90.00
_cell.angle_gamma   90.00
#
_symmetry.space_group_name_H-M   'P 1'
#
loop_
_entity.id
_entity.type
_entity.pdbx_description
1 polymer ?
#
loop_
_entity_poly.entity_id
_entity_poly.type
_entity_poly.pdbx_seq_one_letter_code
_entity_poly.pdbx_strand_id
1 'polypeptide(L)' 'MATDEGTTMTATKTNLSPTARVAFGAIGLVQVAFAFLAFWDLSHRDDDEVRGPKPAWVPVILVNWIGPAAYFLFGIRR' A
#
# COMPACT_ATOMS: atom_id res chain seq x y z
N MET A 1 32.45 28.54 32.97
CA MET A 1 33.08 27.26 32.58
C MET A 1 32.62 26.24 33.61
N ALA A 2 31.73 25.29 33.35
CA ALA A 2 31.34 24.64 32.11
C ALA A 2 29.82 24.44 32.03
N THR A 3 29.29 24.54 30.82
CA THR A 3 27.97 24.07 30.38
C THR A 3 28.16 22.67 29.83
N ASP A 4 27.43 21.67 30.33
CA ASP A 4 27.08 20.46 29.55
C ASP A 4 25.98 19.66 30.27
N GLU A 5 24.75 20.19 30.29
CA GLU A 5 23.57 19.37 30.59
C GLU A 5 23.23 18.54 29.34
N GLY A 6 23.98 17.45 29.15
CA GLY A 6 23.72 16.45 28.12
C GLY A 6 22.33 15.85 28.30
N THR A 7 21.35 16.43 27.59
CA THR A 7 19.98 15.92 27.50
C THR A 7 20.03 14.55 26.85
N THR A 8 20.07 13.51 27.67
CA THR A 8 20.00 12.12 27.21
C THR A 8 18.58 11.90 26.71
N MET A 9 18.36 12.07 25.41
CA MET A 9 17.12 11.71 24.74
C MET A 9 16.97 10.19 24.83
N THR A 10 16.38 9.69 25.92
CA THR A 10 16.01 8.29 26.09
C THR A 10 15.12 7.90 24.92
N ALA A 11 15.66 7.13 23.98
CA ALA A 11 14.90 6.57 22.88
C ALA A 11 13.81 5.66 23.46
N THR A 12 12.58 6.16 23.52
CA THR A 12 11.39 5.40 23.92
C THR A 12 11.22 4.27 22.91
N LYS A 13 11.70 3.07 23.24
CA LYS A 13 11.36 1.85 22.49
C LYS A 13 9.86 1.67 22.61
N THR A 14 9.15 1.96 21.52
CA THR A 14 7.73 1.68 21.37
C THR A 14 7.56 0.17 21.45
N ASN A 15 7.17 -0.34 22.62
CA ASN A 15 6.75 -1.72 22.78
C ASN A 15 5.44 -1.88 22.01
N LEU A 16 5.55 -2.20 20.71
CA LEU A 16 4.38 -2.51 19.88
C LEU A 16 3.64 -3.67 20.53
N SER A 17 2.41 -3.41 20.97
CA SER A 17 1.51 -4.44 21.46
C SER A 17 1.53 -5.63 20.48
N PRO A 18 1.58 -6.89 20.96
CA PRO A 18 1.51 -8.08 20.10
C PRO A 18 0.34 -8.00 19.10
N THR A 19 -0.78 -7.42 19.53
CA THR A 19 -1.96 -7.14 18.72
C THR A 19 -1.67 -6.16 17.59
N ALA A 20 -0.92 -5.09 17.84
CA ALA A 20 -0.54 -4.12 16.81
C ALA A 20 0.36 -4.77 15.74
N ARG A 21 1.33 -5.60 16.15
CA ARG A 21 2.19 -6.32 15.21
C ARG A 21 1.40 -7.28 14.30
N VAL A 22 0.44 -8.01 14.87
CA VAL A 22 -0.46 -8.88 14.09
C VAL A 22 -1.34 -8.06 13.15
N ALA A 23 -1.91 -6.95 13.63
CA ALA A 23 -2.75 -6.07 12.81
C ALA A 23 -1.97 -5.49 11.63
N PHE A 24 -0.77 -4.96 11.84
CA PHE A 24 0.07 -4.45 10.75
C PHE A 24 0.48 -5.55 9.77
N GLY A 25 0.78 -6.75 10.26
CA GLY A 25 1.05 -7.90 9.40
C GLY A 25 -0.14 -8.28 8.53
N ALA A 26 -1.34 -8.33 9.11
CA ALA A 26 -2.57 -8.60 8.38
C ALA A 26 -2.89 -7.52 7.34
N ILE A 27 -2.75 -6.23 7.71
CA ILE A 27 -2.95 -5.11 6.80
C ILE A 27 -1.95 -5.17 5.63
N GLY A 28 -0.69 -5.48 5.90
CA GLY A 28 0.33 -5.66 4.86
C GLY A 28 -0.01 -6.82 3.92
N LEU A 29 -0.45 -7.95 4.45
CA LEU A 29 -0.87 -9.10 3.65
C LEU A 29 -2.07 -8.76 2.75
N VAL A 30 -3.07 -8.08 3.31
CA VAL A 30 -4.24 -7.59 2.56
C VAL A 30 -3.81 -6.63 1.46
N GLN A 31 -2.89 -5.71 1.75
CA GLN A 31 -2.38 -4.77 0.75
C GLN A 31 -1.71 -5.50 -0.43
N VAL A 32 -0.83 -6.47 -0.15
CA VAL A 32 -0.15 -7.24 -1.20
C VAL A 32 -1.15 -8.06 -2.01
N ALA A 33 -2.09 -8.73 -1.35
CA ALA A 33 -3.16 -9.48 -2.03
C ALA A 33 -4.04 -8.56 -2.90
N PHE A 34 -4.35 -7.36 -2.41
CA PHE A 34 -5.16 -6.38 -3.14
C PHE A 34 -4.45 -5.85 -4.39
N ALA A 35 -3.16 -5.54 -4.30
CA ALA A 35 -2.35 -5.17 -5.45
C ALA A 35 -2.22 -6.33 -6.45
N PHE A 36 -1.98 -7.55 -5.96
CA PHE A 36 -1.91 -8.75 -6.80
C PHE A 36 -3.21 -8.99 -7.56
N LEU A 37 -4.37 -8.89 -6.88
CA LEU A 37 -5.68 -9.04 -7.52
C LEU A 37 -5.93 -7.97 -8.58
N ALA A 38 -5.50 -6.72 -8.36
CA ALA A 38 -5.62 -5.67 -9.38
C ALA A 38 -4.76 -5.97 -10.61
N PHE A 39 -3.53 -6.47 -10.43
CA PHE A 39 -2.70 -6.91 -11.55
C PHE A 39 -3.27 -8.16 -12.26
N TRP A 40 -3.79 -9.11 -11.50
CA TRP A 40 -4.42 -10.32 -12.03
C TRP A 40 -5.64 -9.99 -12.88
N ASP A 41 -6.53 -9.12 -12.37
CA ASP A 41 -7.72 -8.64 -13.08
C ASP A 41 -7.33 -7.85 -14.34
N LEU A 42 -6.34 -6.96 -14.25
CA LEU A 42 -5.81 -6.23 -15.41
C LEU A 42 -5.20 -7.17 -16.47
N SER A 43 -4.55 -8.25 -16.05
CA SER A 43 -3.98 -9.24 -16.96
C SER A 43 -5.05 -10.11 -17.63
N HIS A 44 -6.17 -10.38 -16.96
CA HIS A 44 -7.24 -11.25 -17.47
C HIS A 44 -8.31 -10.52 -18.26
N ARG A 45 -8.61 -9.26 -17.95
CA ARG A 45 -9.57 -8.45 -18.72
C ARG A 45 -9.00 -8.08 -20.07
N ASP A 46 -9.84 -8.02 -21.10
CA ASP A 46 -9.45 -7.52 -22.42
C ASP A 46 -9.38 -5.99 -22.44
N ASP A 47 -8.64 -5.43 -23.41
CA ASP A 47 -8.31 -3.99 -23.47
C ASP A 47 -9.55 -3.08 -23.64
N ASP A 48 -10.62 -3.63 -24.19
CA ASP A 48 -11.93 -2.99 -24.39
C ASP A 48 -12.73 -2.84 -23.09
N GLU A 49 -12.56 -3.77 -22.14
CA GLU A 49 -13.18 -3.72 -20.82
C GLU A 49 -12.47 -2.78 -19.83
N VAL A 50 -11.29 -2.27 -20.20
CA VAL A 50 -10.48 -1.38 -19.35
C VAL A 50 -10.52 0.06 -19.87
N ARG A 51 -10.72 1.02 -18.98
CA ARG A 51 -10.69 2.45 -19.33
C ARG A 51 -9.27 2.91 -19.62
N GLY A 52 -8.90 2.91 -20.90
CA GLY A 52 -7.60 3.38 -21.38
C GLY A 52 -6.60 2.23 -21.61
N PRO A 53 -5.37 2.53 -22.05
CA PRO A 53 -4.38 1.52 -22.38
C PRO A 53 -3.93 0.73 -21.14
N LYS A 54 -3.98 -0.61 -21.19
CA LYS A 54 -3.52 -1.53 -20.13
C LYS A 54 -2.23 -1.12 -19.40
N PRO A 55 -1.12 -0.79 -20.10
CA PRO A 55 0.13 -0.46 -19.42
C PRO A 55 0.08 0.83 -18.59
N ALA A 56 -0.88 1.73 -18.84
CA ALA A 56 -1.04 2.94 -18.03
C ALA A 56 -1.54 2.64 -16.60
N TRP A 57 -2.21 1.51 -16.39
CA TRP A 57 -2.70 1.11 -15.07
C TRP A 57 -1.64 0.47 -14.19
N VAL A 58 -0.54 -0.03 -14.76
CA VAL A 58 0.60 -0.61 -14.03
C VAL A 58 1.20 0.38 -13.01
N PRO A 59 1.64 1.61 -13.39
CA PRO A 59 2.15 2.58 -12.43
C PRO A 59 1.08 3.08 -11.48
N VAL A 60 -0.20 3.10 -11.89
CA VAL A 60 -1.30 3.49 -11.02
C VAL A 60 -1.44 2.49 -9.87
N ILE A 61 -1.54 1.19 -10.14
CA ILE A 61 -1.68 0.13 -9.13
C ILE A 61 -0.50 0.11 -8.14
N LEU A 62 0.70 0.49 -8.59
CA LEU A 62 1.88 0.60 -7.73
C LEU A 62 1.79 1.71 -6.67
N VAL A 63 0.83 2.64 -6.77
CA VAL A 63 0.61 3.70 -5.78
C VAL A 63 -0.13 3.17 -4.56
N ASN A 64 0.58 2.46 -3.68
CA ASN A 64 0.15 2.10 -2.32
C ASN A 64 -1.32 1.57 -2.27
N TRP A 65 -2.21 2.21 -1.50
CA TRP A 65 -3.65 1.89 -1.50
C TRP A 65 -4.46 2.61 -2.58
N ILE A 66 -4.00 3.78 -3.04
CA ILE A 66 -4.74 4.63 -3.98
C ILE A 66 -4.82 3.96 -5.35
N GLY A 67 -3.75 3.28 -5.75
CA GLY A 67 -3.62 2.63 -7.04
C GLY A 67 -4.67 1.56 -7.33
N PRO A 68 -4.69 0.47 -6.55
CA PRO A 68 -5.67 -0.58 -6.78
C PRO A 68 -7.10 -0.10 -6.49
N ALA A 69 -7.30 0.82 -5.53
CA ALA A 69 -8.60 1.45 -5.32
C ALA A 69 -9.07 2.25 -6.55
N ALA A 70 -8.20 3.05 -7.17
CA ALA A 70 -8.50 3.80 -8.38
C ALA A 70 -8.74 2.88 -9.58
N TYR A 71 -8.04 1.75 -9.68
CA TYR A 71 -8.27 0.75 -10.73
C TYR A 71 -9.69 0.15 -10.62
N PHE A 72 -10.09 -0.30 -9.43
CA PHE A 72 -11.44 -0.86 -9.25
C PHE A 72 -12.55 0.19 -9.42
N LEU A 73 -12.32 1.45 -9.02
CA LEU A 73 -13.33 2.52 -9.16
C LEU A 73 -13.45 3.07 -10.59
N PHE A 74 -12.32 3.26 -11.29
CA PHE A 74 -12.26 4.01 -12.54
C PHE A 74 -11.69 3.23 -13.71
N GLY A 75 -10.96 2.14 -13.47
CA GLY A 75 -10.33 1.31 -14.51
C GLY A 75 -11.27 0.30 -15.14
N ILE A 76 -12.28 -0.16 -14.42
CA ILE A 76 -13.25 -1.13 -14.93
C ILE A 76 -14.34 -0.42 -15.74
N ARG A 77 -14.45 -0.72 -17.04
CA ARG A 77 -15.62 -0.41 -17.86
C ARG A 77 -16.58 -1.60 -17.75
N ARG A 78 -17.79 -1.35 -17.22
CA ARG A 78 -18.87 -2.35 -17.20
C ARG A 78 -19.45 -2.55 -18.59
#